data_AF-A0A4R0E3P0-F1
#
_entry.id   AF-A0A4R0E3P0-F1
#
_cell.length_a   1.000
_cell.length_b   1.000
_cell.length_c   1.000
_cell.angle_alpha   90.00
_cell.angle_beta   90.00
_cell.angle_gamma   90.00
#
_symmetry.space_group_name_H-M   'P 1'
#
loop_
_entity.id
_entity.type
_entity.pdbx_description
1 polymer ?
#
loop_
_entity_poly.entity_id
_entity_poly.type
_entity_poly.pdbx_seq_one_letter_code
_entity_poly.pdbx_strand_id
1 'polypeptide(L)' 'MKLSEQVKQAFFDYIDQNYKVPNYLLISPDAYKTLLQESSNFITTTPMDTGIVDMKFLGCEIGVAQDAEFSFEWTKK' A
#
# COMPACT_ATOMS: atom_id res chain seq x y z
N MET A 1 -5.28 -1.48 15.54
CA MET A 1 -5.78 -0.75 14.34
C MET A 1 -5.42 -1.61 13.13
N LYS A 2 -6.34 -1.77 12.17
CA LYS A 2 -6.07 -2.55 10.95
C LYS A 2 -4.94 -1.88 10.15
N LEU A 3 -4.08 -2.66 9.50
CA LEU A 3 -2.97 -2.12 8.69
C LEU A 3 -3.51 -1.24 7.55
N SER A 4 -4.60 -1.66 6.92
CA SER A 4 -5.32 -0.88 5.90
C SER A 4 -5.74 0.52 6.38
N GLU A 5 -6.14 0.66 7.64
CA GLU A 5 -6.47 1.95 8.24
C GLU A 5 -5.22 2.79 8.54
N GLN A 6 -4.11 2.15 8.92
CA GLN A 6 -2.83 2.84 9.14
C GLN A 6 -2.27 3.39 7.84
N VAL A 7 -2.32 2.59 6.77
CA VAL A 7 -1.93 3.01 5.42
C VAL A 7 -2.78 4.19 4.95
N LYS A 8 -4.10 4.16 5.22
CA LYS A 8 -5.03 5.26 4.92
C LYS A 8 -4.67 6.53 5.66
N GLN A 9 -4.42 6.44 6.97
CA GLN A 9 -4.04 7.62 7.76
C GLN A 9 -2.73 8.22 7.22
N ALA A 10 -1.71 7.38 7.02
CA ALA A 10 -0.41 7.82 6.50
C ALA A 10 -0.50 8.43 5.08
N PHE A 11 -1.47 8.00 4.27
CA PHE A 11 -1.72 8.60 2.95
C PHE A 11 -2.17 10.06 3.07
N PHE A 12 -3.13 10.34 3.96
CA PHE A 12 -3.61 11.71 4.19
C PHE A 12 -2.54 12.56 4.90
N ASP A 13 -1.80 11.97 5.83
CA ASP A 13 -0.68 12.66 6.50
C ASP A 13 0.40 13.06 5.49
N TYR A 14 0.71 12.19 4.51
CA TYR A 14 1.65 12.52 3.44
C TYR A 14 1.16 13.71 2.61
N ILE A 15 -0.12 13.74 2.25
CA ILE A 15 -0.71 14.85 1.48
C ILE A 15 -0.65 16.15 2.28
N ASP A 16 -1.00 16.11 3.57
CA ASP A 16 -0.98 17.28 4.45
C ASP A 16 0.43 17.85 4.61
N GLN A 17 1.43 16.97 4.79
CA GLN A 17 2.83 17.36 4.97
C GLN A 17 3.50 17.85 3.69
N ASN A 18 3.16 17.27 2.53
CA ASN A 18 3.87 17.49 1.27
C ASN A 18 3.08 18.33 0.26
N TYR A 19 1.81 18.62 0.53
CA TYR A 19 0.85 19.24 -0.39
C TYR A 19 0.76 18.52 -1.76
N LYS A 20 0.97 17.19 -1.76
CA LYS A 20 1.06 16.34 -2.97
C LYS A 20 0.46 14.96 -2.71
N VAL A 21 -0.21 14.42 -3.73
CA VAL A 21 -0.74 13.04 -3.71
C VAL A 21 0.39 12.07 -4.04
N PRO A 22 0.72 11.09 -3.16
CA PRO A 22 1.67 10.05 -3.51
C PRO A 22 1.04 9.11 -4.55
N ASN A 23 1.85 8.51 -5.43
CA ASN A 23 1.37 7.60 -6.47
C ASN A 23 1.80 6.14 -6.24
N TYR A 24 2.65 5.90 -5.23
CA TYR A 24 3.26 4.61 -4.99
C TYR A 24 3.41 4.35 -3.48
N LEU A 25 2.95 3.19 -3.03
CA LEU A 25 3.13 2.68 -1.68
C LEU A 25 4.12 1.51 -1.75
N LEU A 26 5.22 1.59 -1.03
CA LEU A 26 6.16 0.49 -0.88
C LEU A 26 5.90 -0.19 0.46
N ILE A 27 5.76 -1.53 0.48
CA ILE A 27 5.48 -2.29 1.71
C ILE A 27 6.38 -3.51 1.84
N SER A 28 6.54 -4.00 3.07
CA SER A 28 7.23 -5.27 3.31
C SER A 28 6.36 -6.47 2.88
N PRO A 29 6.96 -7.66 2.66
CA PRO A 29 6.22 -8.86 2.28
C PRO A 29 5.16 -9.26 3.33
N ASP A 30 5.43 -9.00 4.61
CA ASP A 30 4.50 -9.30 5.69
C ASP A 30 3.33 -8.32 5.73
N ALA A 31 3.59 -7.04 5.49
CA ALA A 31 2.53 -6.03 5.32
C ALA A 31 1.65 -6.37 4.11
N TYR A 32 2.24 -6.82 3.00
CA TYR A 32 1.49 -7.25 1.80
C TYR A 32 0.54 -8.42 2.10
N LYS A 33 1.04 -9.46 2.76
CA LYS A 33 0.20 -10.60 3.19
C LYS A 33 -0.94 -10.16 4.10
N THR A 34 -0.63 -9.28 5.05
CA THR A 34 -1.63 -8.72 5.99
C THR A 34 -2.71 -7.94 5.23
N LEU A 35 -2.32 -7.08 4.28
CA LEU A 35 -3.26 -6.31 3.46
C LEU A 35 -4.12 -7.19 2.54
N LEU A 36 -3.60 -8.31 2.03
CA LEU A 36 -4.41 -9.29 1.28
C LEU A 36 -5.47 -9.96 2.16
N GLN A 37 -5.14 -10.24 3.41
CA GLN A 37 -6.06 -10.87 4.36
C GLN A 37 -7.08 -9.89 4.93
N GLU A 38 -6.69 -8.63 5.13
CA GLU A 38 -7.59 -7.56 5.52
C GLU A 38 -8.46 -7.14 4.34
N SER A 39 -9.65 -7.70 4.22
CA SER A 39 -10.67 -7.16 3.30
C SER A 39 -10.92 -5.68 3.64
N SER A 40 -10.47 -4.79 2.75
CA SER A 40 -10.50 -3.34 2.91
C SER A 40 -11.18 -2.71 1.71
N ASN A 41 -12.03 -1.70 1.94
CA ASN A 41 -12.72 -0.98 0.88
C ASN A 41 -11.80 -0.04 0.08
N PHE A 42 -10.59 0.21 0.59
CA PHE A 42 -9.62 1.12 -0.03
C PHE A 42 -8.57 0.38 -0.86
N ILE A 43 -8.53 -0.95 -0.75
CA ILE A 43 -7.58 -1.81 -1.43
C ILE A 43 -8.31 -2.61 -2.50
N THR A 44 -7.86 -2.46 -3.73
CA THR A 44 -8.34 -3.26 -4.86
C THR A 44 -7.25 -4.24 -5.27
N THR A 45 -7.62 -5.50 -5.42
CA THR A 45 -6.73 -6.58 -5.86
C THR A 45 -7.19 -7.09 -7.22
N THR A 46 -6.26 -7.17 -8.17
CA THR A 46 -6.49 -7.74 -9.50
C THR A 46 -5.58 -8.94 -9.68
N PRO A 47 -6.13 -10.16 -9.84
CA PRO A 47 -5.31 -11.33 -10.17
C PRO A 47 -4.59 -11.11 -11.50
N MET A 48 -3.29 -11.40 -11.56
CA MET A 48 -2.54 -11.40 -12.81
C MET A 48 -2.27 -12.83 -13.28
N ASP A 49 -2.11 -13.00 -14.60
CA ASP A 49 -1.78 -14.29 -15.23
C ASP A 49 -0.44 -14.88 -14.76
N THR A 50 0.40 -14.05 -14.13
CA THR A 50 1.70 -14.43 -13.53
C THR A 50 1.55 -15.13 -12.17
N GLY A 51 0.34 -15.23 -11.62
CA GLY A 51 0.10 -15.76 -10.26
C GLY A 51 0.38 -14.75 -9.14
N ILE A 52 0.73 -13.51 -9.49
CA ILE A 52 0.85 -12.37 -8.56
C ILE A 52 -0.47 -11.59 -8.58
N VAL A 53 -0.80 -10.95 -7.47
CA VAL A 53 -1.96 -10.06 -7.37
C VAL A 53 -1.47 -8.62 -7.48
N ASP A 54 -1.96 -7.88 -8.46
CA ASP A 54 -1.76 -6.43 -8.53
C ASP A 54 -2.64 -5.78 -7.46
N MET A 55 -2.02 -5.02 -6.56
CA MET A 55 -2.70 -4.39 -5.44
C MET A 55 -2.60 -2.88 -5.57
N LYS A 56 -3.73 -2.20 -5.41
CA LYS A 56 -3.79 -0.73 -5.42
C LYS A 56 -4.52 -0.20 -4.20
N PHE A 57 -4.04 0.92 -3.68
CA PHE A 57 -4.67 1.66 -2.59
C PHE A 57 -5.24 2.97 -3.13
N LEU A 58 -6.56 3.14 -3.15
CA LEU A 58 -7.22 4.33 -3.75
C LEU A 58 -6.70 4.68 -5.15
N GLY A 59 -6.33 3.68 -5.95
CA GLY A 59 -5.74 3.85 -7.29
C GLY A 59 -4.22 4.04 -7.33
N CYS A 60 -3.54 4.20 -6.19
CA CYS A 60 -2.08 4.24 -6.08
C CYS A 60 -1.50 2.81 -6.16
N GLU A 61 -0.39 2.64 -6.87
CA GLU A 61 0.28 1.35 -6.99
C GLU A 61 0.89 0.91 -5.65
N ILE A 62 0.80 -0.38 -5.33
CA ILE A 62 1.47 -0.97 -4.17
C ILE A 62 2.56 -1.92 -4.64
N GLY A 63 3.80 -1.62 -4.26
CA GLY A 63 4.96 -2.47 -4.49
C GLY A 63 5.42 -3.18 -3.23
N VAL A 64 6.05 -4.34 -3.40
CA VAL A 64 6.65 -5.11 -2.30
C VAL A 64 8.17 -4.98 -2.35
N ALA A 65 8.78 -4.49 -1.28
CA ALA A 65 10.24 -4.47 -1.11
C ALA A 65 10.66 -5.69 -0.28
N GLN A 66 11.39 -6.63 -0.91
CA GLN A 66 11.72 -7.92 -0.29
C GLN A 66 12.59 -7.80 0.97
N ASP A 67 13.45 -6.78 1.04
CA ASP A 67 14.39 -6.55 2.14
C ASP A 67 14.07 -5.27 2.94
N ALA A 68 12.80 -4.86 2.97
CA ALA A 68 12.40 -3.63 3.67
C ALA A 68 12.49 -3.80 5.20
N GLU A 69 13.19 -2.87 5.86
CA GLU A 69 13.17 -2.73 7.33
C GLU A 69 11.90 -2.02 7.83
N PHE A 70 11.17 -1.33 6.94
CA PHE A 70 9.91 -0.65 7.25
C PHE A 70 8.70 -1.53 6.95
N SER A 71 7.57 -1.28 7.62
CA SER A 71 6.31 -1.96 7.32
C SER A 71 5.65 -1.41 6.04
N PHE A 72 5.62 -0.08 5.88
CA PHE A 72 5.16 0.59 4.66
C PHE A 72 5.77 2.01 4.56
N GLU A 73 5.86 2.54 3.34
CA GLU A 73 6.33 3.89 3.03
C GLU A 73 5.58 4.46 1.80
N TRP A 74 5.06 5.68 1.92
CA TRP A 74 4.48 6.43 0.80
C TRP A 74 5.56 7.21 0.08
N THR A 75 5.63 7.04 -1.24
CA THR A 75 6.62 7.73 -2.07
C THR A 75 5.99 8.25 -3.36
N LYS A 76 6.74 9.15 -4.01
CA LYS A 76 6.46 9.60 -5.37
C LYS A 76 7.47 8.92 -6.29
N LYS A 77 6.98 8.03 -7.13
CA LYS A 77 7.74 7.40 -8.21
C LYS A 77 7.97 8.37 -9.36
#